data_AF-A0A1G4J1F8-F1
#
_entry.id   AF-A0A1G4J1F8-F1
#
_cell.length_a   1.000
_cell.length_b   1.000
_cell.length_c   1.000
_cell.angle_alpha   90.00
_cell.angle_beta   90.00
_cell.angle_gamma   90.00
#
_symmetry.space_group_name_H-M   'P 1'
#
loop_
_entity.id
_entity.type
_entity.pdbx_description
1 polymer ?
#
loop_
_entity_poly.entity_id
_entity_poly.type
_entity_poly.pdbx_seq_one_letter_code
_entity_poly.pdbx_strand_id
1 'polypeptide(L)'
;MAVQKVIRKKSKAKADPLARQKAIWMVGHGLTLGLGAIYGLFYLYQCLTFYRYRSWKTLFLISRPTQNKPKTWLKWLWRLCPQIAYRLSLIGALAAHSVTSYQTWLNLNPTWYDLLSQENFQGILIAALWLFSRASIFKILPFMLSSFLHLTVKDAKKDEKDTKSAEDADEEKTKSSKSADRTTSLLHVIAYSELVVVVTLIFDTVTFRDGVAGFLLVMYLSIYWLRLNFSPYAQETLLRLVMKVDQKVPPKYQPQWKELKQFLYLRMDDSRKRQAEVANK
;
A
#
# COMPACT_ATOMS: atom_id res chain seq x y z
N MET A 1 56.83 -38.51 -15.42
CA MET A 1 56.39 -37.49 -14.43
C MET A 1 54.93 -37.17 -14.68
N ALA A 2 54.04 -37.50 -13.75
CA ALA A 2 52.61 -37.27 -13.91
C ALA A 2 52.26 -35.80 -13.64
N VAL A 3 51.81 -35.08 -14.66
CA VAL A 3 51.36 -33.68 -14.53
C VAL A 3 50.04 -33.68 -13.77
N GLN A 4 50.05 -33.25 -12.50
CA GLN A 4 48.85 -33.04 -11.72
C GLN A 4 47.98 -31.97 -12.41
N LYS A 5 46.81 -32.38 -12.92
CA LYS A 5 45.77 -31.46 -13.38
C LYS A 5 45.20 -30.72 -12.17
N VAL A 6 45.68 -29.51 -11.94
CA VAL A 6 45.11 -28.59 -10.95
C VAL A 6 43.71 -28.19 -11.41
N ILE A 7 42.69 -28.79 -10.82
CA ILE A 7 41.29 -28.41 -11.04
C ILE A 7 41.06 -27.06 -10.34
N ARG A 8 41.25 -25.96 -11.07
CA ARG A 8 40.86 -24.62 -10.58
C ARG A 8 39.33 -24.56 -10.54
N LYS A 9 38.74 -24.37 -9.35
CA LYS A 9 37.31 -24.04 -9.21
C LYS A 9 37.04 -22.80 -10.07
N LYS A 10 36.12 -22.90 -11.05
CA LYS A 10 35.57 -21.73 -11.76
C LYS A 10 35.11 -20.73 -10.70
N SER A 11 35.60 -19.50 -10.75
CA SER A 11 35.10 -18.42 -9.89
C SER A 11 33.59 -18.37 -10.06
N LYS A 12 32.83 -18.44 -8.95
CA LYS A 12 31.37 -18.31 -8.99
C LYS A 12 31.04 -17.08 -9.83
N ALA A 13 30.32 -17.26 -10.94
CA ALA A 13 29.85 -16.14 -11.76
C ALA A 13 29.18 -15.15 -10.80
N LYS A 14 29.61 -13.87 -10.82
CA LYS A 14 29.01 -12.83 -9.98
C LYS A 14 27.51 -12.87 -10.23
N ALA A 15 26.73 -13.20 -9.20
CA ALA A 15 25.29 -13.28 -9.33
C ALA A 15 24.77 -11.94 -9.88
N ASP A 16 23.93 -11.99 -10.91
CA ASP A 16 23.39 -10.80 -11.54
C ASP A 16 22.65 -9.95 -10.49
N PRO A 17 23.11 -8.72 -10.20
CA PRO A 17 22.49 -7.86 -9.19
C PRO A 17 21.01 -7.58 -9.49
N LEU A 18 20.62 -7.55 -10.78
CA LEU A 18 19.24 -7.34 -11.19
C LEU A 18 18.35 -8.54 -10.86
N ALA A 19 18.85 -9.76 -11.02
CA ALA A 19 18.13 -10.98 -10.65
C ALA A 19 17.87 -11.03 -9.13
N ARG A 20 18.86 -10.64 -8.33
CA ARG A 20 18.71 -10.55 -6.87
C ARG A 20 17.68 -9.49 -6.46
N GLN A 21 17.71 -8.31 -7.07
CA GLN A 21 16.72 -7.25 -6.81
C GLN A 21 15.31 -7.70 -7.18
N LYS A 22 15.12 -8.32 -8.34
CA LYS A 22 13.82 -8.89 -8.76
C LYS A 22 13.31 -9.95 -7.79
N ALA A 23 14.20 -10.80 -7.26
CA ALA A 23 13.83 -11.78 -6.26
C ALA A 23 13.37 -11.12 -4.95
N ILE A 24 14.13 -10.13 -4.44
CA ILE A 24 13.74 -9.37 -3.23
C ILE A 24 12.40 -8.66 -3.44
N TRP A 25 12.21 -8.04 -4.60
CA TRP A 25 10.96 -7.37 -4.97
C TRP A 25 9.76 -8.34 -4.98
N MET A 26 9.93 -9.51 -5.61
CA MET A 26 8.88 -10.54 -5.68
C MET A 26 8.57 -11.12 -4.30
N VAL A 27 9.60 -11.44 -3.52
CA VAL A 27 9.45 -11.94 -2.15
C VAL A 27 8.79 -10.86 -1.28
N GLY A 28 9.14 -9.58 -1.44
CA GLY A 28 8.54 -8.47 -0.69
C GLY A 28 7.03 -8.35 -0.92
N HIS A 29 6.59 -8.31 -2.18
CA HIS A 29 5.15 -8.28 -2.49
C HIS A 29 4.43 -9.57 -2.09
N GLY A 30 5.03 -10.73 -2.32
CA GLY A 30 4.47 -12.02 -1.91
C GLY A 30 4.30 -12.13 -0.39
N LEU A 31 5.28 -11.64 0.37
CA LEU A 31 5.26 -11.62 1.83
C LEU A 31 4.23 -10.61 2.36
N THR A 32 4.13 -9.44 1.73
CA THR A 32 3.10 -8.43 2.06
C THR A 32 1.71 -9.02 1.92
N LEU A 33 1.43 -9.67 0.80
CA LEU A 33 0.12 -10.23 0.47
C LEU A 33 -0.19 -11.48 1.31
N GLY A 34 0.74 -12.43 1.39
CA GLY A 34 0.55 -13.68 2.13
C GLY A 34 0.39 -13.45 3.64
N LEU A 35 1.33 -12.74 4.27
CA LEU A 35 1.26 -12.47 5.71
C LEU A 35 0.19 -11.45 6.05
N GLY A 36 -0.09 -10.50 5.15
CA GLY A 36 -1.21 -9.57 5.28
C GLY A 36 -2.56 -10.30 5.28
N ALA A 37 -2.75 -11.28 4.38
CA ALA A 37 -3.95 -12.11 4.34
C ALA A 37 -4.09 -12.98 5.59
N ILE A 38 -3.01 -13.61 6.05
CA ILE A 38 -2.98 -14.37 7.32
C ILE A 38 -3.42 -13.46 8.47
N TYR A 39 -2.82 -12.27 8.61
CA TYR A 39 -3.23 -11.29 9.62
C TYR A 39 -4.71 -10.91 9.49
N GLY A 40 -5.20 -10.70 8.26
CA GLY A 40 -6.60 -10.42 7.98
C GLY A 40 -7.54 -11.53 8.46
N LEU A 41 -7.18 -12.80 8.24
CA LEU A 41 -7.94 -13.95 8.74
C LEU A 41 -7.99 -13.98 10.28
N PHE A 42 -6.84 -13.75 10.93
CA PHE A 42 -6.79 -13.65 12.39
C PHE A 42 -7.65 -12.49 12.93
N TYR A 43 -7.60 -11.34 12.27
CA TYR A 43 -8.39 -10.17 12.62
C TYR A 43 -9.89 -10.45 12.49
N LEU A 44 -10.33 -11.06 11.38
CA LEU A 44 -11.72 -11.46 11.16
C LEU A 44 -12.17 -12.50 12.18
N TYR A 45 -11.34 -13.51 12.46
CA TYR A 45 -11.62 -14.50 13.50
C TYR A 45 -11.79 -13.84 14.87
N GLN A 46 -10.94 -12.86 15.21
CA GLN A 46 -11.05 -12.11 16.46
C GLN A 46 -12.33 -11.26 16.51
N CYS A 47 -12.71 -10.61 15.42
CA CYS A 47 -13.97 -9.87 15.34
C CYS A 47 -15.20 -10.78 15.48
N LEU A 48 -15.21 -11.93 14.79
CA LEU A 48 -16.30 -12.90 14.84
C LEU A 48 -16.45 -13.53 16.23
N THR A 49 -15.33 -13.91 16.86
CA THR A 49 -15.36 -14.43 18.23
C THR A 49 -15.76 -13.35 19.23
N PHE A 50 -15.28 -12.12 19.09
CA PHE A 50 -15.72 -11.00 19.92
C PHE A 50 -17.24 -10.78 19.81
N TYR A 51 -17.78 -10.82 18.60
CA TYR A 51 -19.22 -10.72 18.35
C TYR A 51 -20.03 -11.88 18.97
N ARG A 52 -19.48 -13.10 18.92
CA ARG A 52 -20.12 -14.27 19.53
C ARG A 52 -20.23 -14.19 21.05
N TYR A 53 -19.28 -13.52 21.70
CA TYR A 53 -19.16 -13.49 23.17
C TYR A 53 -19.53 -12.14 23.82
N ARG A 54 -19.78 -11.08 23.03
CA ARG A 54 -20.08 -9.73 23.53
C ARG A 54 -21.36 -9.22 22.87
N SER A 55 -22.41 -8.94 23.67
CA SER A 55 -23.67 -8.38 23.15
C SER A 55 -23.46 -6.95 22.63
N TRP A 56 -24.21 -6.54 21.60
CA TRP A 56 -24.07 -5.22 20.95
C TRP A 56 -24.21 -4.05 21.93
N LYS A 57 -24.99 -4.24 23.01
CA LYS A 57 -25.19 -3.27 24.08
C LYS A 57 -23.90 -2.98 24.88
N THR A 58 -22.92 -3.87 24.82
CA THR A 58 -21.67 -3.79 25.59
C THR A 58 -20.43 -3.49 24.72
N LEU A 59 -20.67 -3.13 23.45
CA LEU A 59 -19.65 -2.82 22.46
C LEU A 59 -18.98 -1.46 22.73
N PHE A 60 -19.71 -0.54 23.36
CA PHE A 60 -19.24 0.82 23.70
C PHE A 60 -18.68 0.96 25.11
N LEU A 61 -19.01 0.02 26.01
CA LEU A 61 -18.40 -0.05 27.34
C LEU A 61 -17.10 -0.83 27.21
N ILE A 62 -16.01 -0.06 27.05
CA ILE A 62 -14.62 -0.53 27.02
C ILE A 62 -14.35 -1.41 28.24
N SER A 63 -14.45 -2.72 28.05
CA SER A 63 -13.82 -3.70 28.92
C SER A 63 -12.64 -4.23 28.14
N ARG A 64 -11.42 -3.91 28.58
CA ARG A 64 -10.20 -4.57 28.11
C ARG A 64 -10.46 -6.09 28.14
N PRO A 65 -10.12 -6.86 27.10
CA PRO A 65 -10.29 -8.31 27.15
C PRO A 65 -9.57 -8.83 28.39
N THR A 66 -10.21 -9.75 29.12
CA THR A 66 -9.62 -10.34 30.32
C THR A 66 -8.26 -10.92 29.97
N GLN A 67 -7.23 -10.52 30.71
CA GLN A 67 -5.87 -11.00 30.50
C GLN A 67 -5.76 -12.46 30.96
N ASN A 68 -6.29 -13.37 30.15
CA ASN A 68 -6.04 -14.79 30.33
C ASN A 68 -4.58 -15.06 29.96
N LYS A 69 -3.72 -15.20 30.97
CA LYS A 69 -2.32 -15.60 30.79
C LYS A 69 -2.28 -16.95 30.07
N PRO A 70 -1.53 -17.09 28.96
CA PRO A 70 -1.47 -18.35 28.23
C PRO A 70 -0.84 -19.42 29.12
N LYS A 71 -1.56 -20.53 29.35
CA LYS A 71 -1.06 -21.66 30.15
C LYS A 71 -0.08 -22.56 29.38
N THR A 72 -0.03 -22.46 28.05
CA THR A 72 0.84 -23.28 27.19
C THR A 72 1.62 -22.43 26.19
N TRP A 73 2.83 -22.86 25.83
CA TRP A 73 3.69 -22.19 24.85
C TRP A 73 3.00 -22.06 23.47
N LEU A 74 2.21 -23.07 23.07
CA LEU A 74 1.45 -23.03 21.83
C LEU A 74 0.41 -21.89 21.80
N LYS A 75 -0.31 -21.67 22.92
CA LYS A 75 -1.26 -20.54 23.05
C LYS A 75 -0.54 -19.20 23.08
N TRP A 76 0.68 -19.16 23.62
CA TRP A 76 1.52 -17.96 23.59
C TRP A 76 1.96 -17.64 22.14
N LEU A 77 2.42 -18.64 21.38
CA LEU A 77 2.80 -18.48 19.98
C LEU A 77 1.61 -18.04 19.12
N TRP A 78 0.44 -18.65 19.32
CA TRP A 78 -0.80 -18.27 18.63
C TRP A 78 -1.19 -16.82 18.85
N ARG A 79 -0.92 -16.28 20.06
CA ARG A 79 -1.18 -14.87 20.40
C ARG A 79 -0.20 -13.91 19.71
N LEU A 80 1.05 -14.32 19.51
CA LEU A 80 2.06 -13.51 18.83
C LEU A 80 1.96 -13.57 17.30
N CYS A 81 1.45 -14.68 16.76
CA CYS A 81 1.29 -14.90 15.33
C CYS A 81 0.68 -13.70 14.57
N PRO A 82 -0.46 -13.11 14.97
CA PRO A 82 -1.02 -11.96 14.25
C PRO A 82 -0.11 -10.73 14.28
N GLN A 83 0.55 -10.45 15.40
CA GLN A 83 1.47 -9.31 15.49
C GLN A 83 2.70 -9.50 14.62
N ILE A 84 3.26 -10.71 14.60
CA ILE A 84 4.41 -11.05 13.76
C ILE A 84 4.03 -10.99 12.28
N ALA A 85 2.88 -11.57 11.89
CA ALA A 85 2.38 -11.53 10.52
C ALA A 85 2.16 -10.10 10.02
N TYR A 86 1.57 -9.23 10.86
CA TYR A 86 1.40 -7.81 10.59
C TYR A 86 2.73 -7.10 10.33
N ARG A 87 3.71 -7.25 11.24
CA ARG A 87 5.01 -6.57 11.15
C ARG A 87 5.82 -7.08 9.96
N LEU A 88 5.84 -8.39 9.74
CA LEU A 88 6.53 -8.97 8.59
C LEU A 88 5.89 -8.49 7.28
N SER A 89 4.55 -8.48 7.16
CA SER A 89 3.86 -7.94 5.96
C SER A 89 4.32 -6.52 5.62
N LEU A 90 4.47 -5.64 6.62
CA LEU A 90 5.00 -4.28 6.42
C LEU A 90 6.49 -4.27 6.01
N ILE A 91 7.32 -5.16 6.56
CA ILE A 91 8.71 -5.31 6.14
C ILE A 91 8.79 -5.76 4.67
N GLY A 92 7.86 -6.64 4.24
CA GLY A 92 7.71 -7.00 2.83
C GLY A 92 7.41 -5.80 1.94
N ALA A 93 6.48 -4.93 2.37
CA ALA A 93 6.10 -3.74 1.63
C ALA A 93 7.27 -2.75 1.55
N LEU A 94 7.96 -2.53 2.68
CA LEU A 94 9.18 -1.72 2.74
C LEU A 94 10.24 -2.24 1.77
N ALA A 95 10.51 -3.54 1.76
CA ALA A 95 11.51 -4.14 0.87
C ALA A 95 11.14 -3.95 -0.61
N ALA A 96 9.88 -4.20 -0.98
CA ALA A 96 9.42 -4.06 -2.36
C ALA A 96 9.52 -2.61 -2.86
N HIS A 97 8.99 -1.65 -2.09
CA HIS A 97 9.07 -0.24 -2.46
C HIS A 97 10.50 0.31 -2.44
N SER A 98 11.35 -0.17 -1.52
CA SER A 98 12.77 0.21 -1.47
C SER A 98 13.52 -0.26 -2.71
N VAL A 99 13.27 -1.48 -3.19
CA VAL A 99 13.89 -1.98 -4.42
C VAL A 99 13.43 -1.15 -5.62
N THR A 100 12.13 -0.89 -5.75
CA THR A 100 11.62 -0.07 -6.87
C THR A 100 12.22 1.34 -6.83
N SER A 101 12.25 1.98 -5.65
CA SER A 101 12.85 3.30 -5.49
C SER A 101 14.34 3.30 -5.83
N TYR A 102 15.09 2.30 -5.35
CA TYR A 102 16.51 2.15 -5.66
C TYR A 102 16.77 1.97 -7.16
N GLN A 103 15.93 1.21 -7.86
CA GLN A 103 16.04 1.01 -9.31
C GLN A 103 15.77 2.29 -10.09
N THR A 104 14.78 3.09 -9.67
CA THR A 104 14.49 4.39 -10.29
C THR A 104 15.68 5.34 -10.18
N TRP A 105 16.40 5.32 -9.05
CA TRP A 105 17.43 6.30 -8.74
C TRP A 105 18.87 5.82 -8.88
N LEU A 106 19.12 4.57 -9.32
CA LEU A 106 20.44 3.95 -9.36
C LEU A 106 21.51 4.81 -10.07
N ASN A 107 21.11 5.53 -11.12
CA ASN A 107 21.99 6.32 -11.97
C ASN A 107 21.72 7.84 -11.88
N LEU A 108 20.91 8.25 -10.91
CA LEU A 108 20.46 9.63 -10.73
C LEU A 108 20.86 10.11 -9.33
N ASN A 109 21.14 11.40 -9.19
CA ASN A 109 21.36 12.03 -7.89
C ASN A 109 20.10 12.81 -7.49
N PRO A 110 19.06 12.14 -6.95
CA PRO A 110 17.81 12.82 -6.62
C PRO A 110 18.01 13.82 -5.49
N THR A 111 17.29 14.94 -5.59
CA THR A 111 17.08 15.81 -4.44
C THR A 111 16.01 15.21 -3.52
N TRP A 112 15.92 15.69 -2.27
CA TRP A 112 14.88 15.26 -1.33
C TRP A 112 13.46 15.50 -1.85
N TYR A 113 13.26 16.57 -2.63
CA TYR A 113 11.96 16.87 -3.24
C TYR A 113 11.59 15.83 -4.29
N ASP A 114 12.56 15.38 -5.08
CA ASP A 114 12.36 14.35 -6.10
C ASP A 114 11.96 13.02 -5.45
N LEU A 115 12.63 12.63 -4.35
CA LEU A 115 12.26 11.44 -3.58
C LEU A 115 10.83 11.56 -3.02
N LEU A 116 10.51 12.69 -2.38
CA LEU A 116 9.19 12.92 -1.77
C LEU A 116 8.04 12.95 -2.78
N SER A 117 8.32 13.29 -4.04
CA SER A 117 7.32 13.25 -5.11
C SER A 117 6.94 11.83 -5.54
N GLN A 118 7.81 10.84 -5.31
CA GLN A 118 7.60 9.47 -5.77
C GLN A 118 6.65 8.69 -4.86
N GLU A 119 5.65 8.05 -5.45
CA GLU A 119 4.68 7.21 -4.71
C GLU A 119 5.36 6.07 -3.95
N ASN A 120 6.42 5.47 -4.51
CA ASN A 120 7.18 4.40 -3.85
C ASN A 120 7.84 4.89 -2.56
N PHE A 121 8.41 6.10 -2.57
CA PHE A 121 9.06 6.66 -1.39
C PHE A 121 8.03 7.08 -0.33
N GLN A 122 6.91 7.67 -0.75
CA GLN A 122 5.77 7.93 0.14
C GLN A 122 5.26 6.63 0.78
N GLY A 123 5.20 5.53 0.02
CA GLY A 123 4.88 4.19 0.51
C GLY A 123 5.86 3.69 1.57
N ILE A 124 7.16 3.93 1.41
CA ILE A 124 8.19 3.61 2.41
C ILE A 124 7.95 4.39 3.71
N LEU A 125 7.69 5.70 3.61
CA LEU A 125 7.41 6.55 4.78
C LEU A 125 6.17 6.06 5.54
N ILE A 126 5.09 5.74 4.82
CA ILE A 126 3.85 5.23 5.40
C ILE A 126 4.08 3.85 6.03
N ALA A 127 4.79 2.94 5.36
CA ALA A 127 5.06 1.61 5.90
C ALA A 127 5.96 1.66 7.15
N ALA A 128 6.94 2.58 7.19
CA ALA A 128 7.75 2.85 8.37
C ALA A 128 6.90 3.39 9.53
N LEU A 129 6.00 4.36 9.25
CA LEU A 129 5.05 4.87 10.23
C LEU A 129 4.20 3.75 10.84
N TRP A 130 3.74 2.81 10.00
CA TRP A 130 2.94 1.66 10.46
C TRP A 130 3.72 0.63 11.26
N LEU A 131 5.02 0.47 10.97
CA LEU A 131 5.89 -0.45 11.69
C LEU A 131 6.03 -0.10 13.18
N PHE A 132 5.95 1.18 13.52
CA PHE A 132 5.99 1.65 14.91
C PHE A 132 4.60 1.91 15.51
N SER A 133 3.56 1.97 14.69
CA SER A 133 2.18 2.15 15.15
C SER A 133 1.50 0.85 15.60
N ARG A 134 0.31 0.97 16.20
CA ARG A 134 -0.58 -0.16 16.52
C ARG A 134 -1.04 -0.90 15.26
N ALA A 135 -1.07 -2.23 15.33
CA ALA A 135 -1.54 -3.10 14.26
C ALA A 135 -3.03 -2.87 13.94
N SER A 136 -3.35 -2.68 12.65
CA SER A 136 -4.70 -2.50 12.14
C SER A 136 -4.78 -2.98 10.69
N ILE A 137 -5.84 -3.72 10.35
CA ILE A 137 -6.03 -4.27 8.99
C ILE A 137 -6.14 -3.15 7.95
N PHE A 138 -6.80 -2.05 8.29
CA PHE A 138 -7.00 -0.91 7.40
C PHE A 138 -5.67 -0.30 6.97
N LYS A 139 -4.64 -0.30 7.83
CA LYS A 139 -3.32 0.26 7.52
C LYS A 139 -2.53 -0.57 6.51
N ILE A 140 -2.71 -1.90 6.52
CA ILE A 140 -2.03 -2.82 5.60
C ILE A 140 -2.81 -3.01 4.29
N LEU A 141 -4.12 -2.76 4.30
CA LEU A 141 -4.99 -2.98 3.15
C LEU A 141 -4.51 -2.27 1.86
N PRO A 142 -4.13 -0.98 1.86
CA PRO A 142 -3.57 -0.33 0.67
C PRO A 142 -2.34 -1.04 0.12
N PHE A 143 -1.44 -1.51 1.00
CA PHE A 143 -0.21 -2.21 0.60
C PHE A 143 -0.48 -3.61 0.05
N MET A 144 -1.48 -4.32 0.58
CA MET A 144 -1.92 -5.60 0.03
C MET A 144 -2.51 -5.44 -1.37
N LEU A 145 -3.36 -4.43 -1.57
CA LEU A 145 -3.96 -4.14 -2.87
C LEU A 145 -2.91 -3.69 -3.90
N SER A 146 -1.96 -2.83 -3.49
CA SER A 146 -0.83 -2.45 -4.34
C SER A 146 0.04 -3.67 -4.68
N SER A 147 0.34 -4.54 -3.72
CA SER A 147 1.11 -5.76 -3.97
C SER A 147 0.38 -6.74 -4.89
N PHE A 148 -0.94 -6.87 -4.74
CA PHE A 148 -1.77 -7.65 -5.63
C PHE A 148 -1.73 -7.10 -7.06
N LEU A 149 -1.87 -5.77 -7.22
CA LEU A 149 -1.76 -5.10 -8.52
C LEU A 149 -0.39 -5.36 -9.17
N HIS A 150 0.71 -5.19 -8.42
CA HIS A 150 2.06 -5.39 -8.95
C HIS A 150 2.35 -6.84 -9.36
N LEU A 151 1.82 -7.83 -8.64
CA LEU A 151 1.96 -9.24 -8.99
C LEU A 151 1.09 -9.60 -10.21
N THR A 152 -0.18 -9.19 -10.22
CA THR A 152 -1.10 -9.48 -11.33
C THR A 152 -0.71 -8.81 -12.65
N VAL A 153 -0.25 -7.56 -12.62
CA VAL A 153 0.25 -6.86 -13.81
C VAL A 153 1.50 -7.53 -14.36
N LYS A 154 2.35 -8.06 -13.48
CA LYS A 154 3.54 -8.80 -13.90
C LYS A 154 3.19 -10.11 -14.57
N ASP A 155 2.25 -10.86 -14.01
CA ASP A 155 1.79 -12.13 -14.59
C ASP A 155 1.18 -11.88 -15.97
N ALA A 156 0.34 -10.83 -16.11
CA ALA A 156 -0.21 -10.43 -17.40
C ALA A 156 0.87 -10.07 -18.46
N LYS A 157 1.94 -9.35 -18.06
CA LYS A 157 3.05 -9.01 -18.97
C LYS A 157 3.91 -10.21 -19.35
N LYS A 158 3.98 -11.22 -18.48
CA LYS A 158 4.68 -12.46 -18.77
C LYS A 158 3.88 -13.28 -19.80
N ASP A 159 2.58 -13.41 -19.57
CA ASP A 159 1.66 -14.11 -20.48
C ASP A 159 1.64 -13.45 -21.87
N GLU A 160 1.67 -12.12 -21.93
CA GLU A 160 1.77 -11.35 -23.18
C GLU A 160 3.10 -11.62 -23.92
N LYS A 161 4.22 -11.72 -23.19
CA LYS A 161 5.54 -12.00 -23.79
C LYS A 161 5.66 -13.44 -24.29
N ASP A 162 5.03 -14.39 -23.59
CA ASP A 162 5.00 -15.80 -24.00
C ASP A 162 4.06 -15.99 -25.21
N THR A 163 3.00 -15.18 -25.32
CA THR A 163 2.07 -15.17 -26.46
C THR A 163 2.63 -14.45 -27.69
N LYS A 164 3.55 -13.48 -27.57
CA LYS A 164 4.26 -12.85 -28.72
C LYS A 164 5.12 -13.82 -29.54
N SER A 165 5.23 -15.09 -29.12
CA SER A 165 5.85 -16.17 -29.90
C SER A 165 4.84 -17.00 -30.71
N ALA A 166 3.54 -16.70 -30.64
CA ALA A 166 2.48 -17.32 -31.41
C ALA A 166 1.51 -16.25 -31.92
N GLU A 167 1.34 -16.20 -33.24
CA GLU A 167 0.51 -15.29 -34.03
C GLU A 167 -0.79 -14.82 -33.34
N ASP A 168 -1.00 -13.48 -33.28
CA ASP A 168 -2.25 -12.79 -33.65
C ASP A 168 -2.33 -11.35 -33.06
N ALA A 169 -2.36 -10.34 -33.94
CA ALA A 169 -2.30 -8.91 -33.59
C ALA A 169 -3.68 -8.28 -33.23
N ASP A 170 -4.79 -8.96 -33.49
CA ASP A 170 -6.15 -8.42 -33.31
C ASP A 170 -6.78 -8.77 -31.94
N GLU A 171 -6.41 -9.89 -31.32
CA GLU A 171 -6.80 -10.18 -29.92
C GLU A 171 -6.05 -9.31 -28.91
N GLU A 172 -4.88 -8.78 -29.27
CA GLU A 172 -4.00 -7.98 -28.42
C GLU A 172 -4.65 -6.64 -28.01
N LYS A 173 -5.37 -5.97 -28.92
CA LYS A 173 -6.06 -4.70 -28.63
C LYS A 173 -7.24 -4.87 -27.66
N THR A 174 -7.92 -6.01 -27.70
CA THR A 174 -9.11 -6.27 -26.89
C THR A 174 -8.74 -6.82 -25.49
N LYS A 175 -7.65 -7.59 -25.38
CA LYS A 175 -7.10 -8.05 -24.09
C LYS A 175 -6.33 -6.93 -23.37
N SER A 176 -5.60 -6.08 -24.10
CA SER A 176 -4.90 -4.92 -23.51
C SER A 176 -5.87 -3.86 -22.98
N SER A 177 -6.96 -3.56 -23.69
CA SER A 177 -7.99 -2.62 -23.20
C SER A 177 -8.69 -3.12 -21.93
N LYS A 178 -9.11 -4.39 -21.91
CA LYS A 178 -9.77 -5.00 -20.75
C LYS A 178 -8.85 -5.15 -19.53
N SER A 179 -7.57 -5.39 -19.73
CA SER A 179 -6.59 -5.43 -18.64
C SER A 179 -6.30 -4.02 -18.11
N ALA A 180 -6.21 -3.01 -18.99
CA ALA A 180 -6.09 -1.61 -18.59
C ALA A 180 -7.27 -1.16 -17.72
N ASP A 181 -8.51 -1.47 -18.11
CA ASP A 181 -9.72 -1.11 -17.34
C ASP A 181 -9.79 -1.75 -15.95
N ARG A 182 -9.30 -3.00 -15.82
CA ARG A 182 -9.19 -3.67 -14.52
C ARG A 182 -8.13 -3.01 -13.65
N THR A 183 -6.99 -2.63 -14.22
CA THR A 183 -5.95 -1.94 -13.47
C THR A 183 -6.44 -0.59 -12.97
N THR A 184 -7.05 0.26 -13.81
CA THR A 184 -7.57 1.56 -13.40
C THR A 184 -8.62 1.44 -12.28
N SER A 185 -9.50 0.44 -12.38
CA SER A 185 -10.46 0.12 -11.32
C SER A 185 -9.78 -0.24 -10.01
N LEU A 186 -8.74 -1.09 -10.03
CA LEU A 186 -7.97 -1.44 -8.84
C LEU A 186 -7.24 -0.25 -8.23
N LEU A 187 -6.70 0.66 -9.05
CA LEU A 187 -6.06 1.88 -8.57
C LEU A 187 -7.05 2.79 -7.81
N HIS A 188 -8.29 2.91 -8.28
CA HIS A 188 -9.33 3.61 -7.50
C HIS A 188 -9.64 2.90 -6.18
N VAL A 189 -9.71 1.56 -6.16
CA VAL A 189 -9.93 0.80 -4.91
C VAL A 189 -8.78 1.03 -3.92
N ILE A 190 -7.54 1.09 -4.39
CA ILE A 190 -6.38 1.44 -3.56
C ILE A 190 -6.57 2.83 -2.97
N ALA A 191 -6.89 3.84 -3.78
CA ALA A 191 -7.12 5.21 -3.31
C ALA A 191 -8.28 5.31 -2.29
N TYR A 192 -9.37 4.57 -2.49
CA TYR A 192 -10.45 4.48 -1.50
C TYR A 192 -9.97 3.84 -0.18
N SER A 193 -9.16 2.78 -0.26
CA SER A 193 -8.62 2.13 0.94
C SER A 193 -7.72 3.07 1.76
N GLU A 194 -7.02 4.00 1.11
CA GLU A 194 -6.20 5.02 1.77
C GLU A 194 -7.02 6.11 2.44
N LEU A 195 -8.16 6.49 1.85
CA LEU A 195 -9.14 7.36 2.50
C LEU A 195 -9.79 6.70 3.71
N VAL A 196 -10.07 5.39 3.62
CA VAL A 196 -10.54 4.63 4.78
C VAL A 196 -9.52 4.68 5.91
N VAL A 197 -8.21 4.63 5.62
CA VAL A 197 -7.17 4.83 6.64
C VAL A 197 -7.30 6.20 7.31
N VAL A 198 -7.49 7.30 6.55
CA VAL A 198 -7.72 8.64 7.13
C VAL A 198 -8.91 8.60 8.10
N VAL A 199 -10.05 8.07 7.67
CA VAL A 199 -11.27 8.01 8.49
C VAL A 199 -11.04 7.20 9.77
N THR A 200 -10.33 6.07 9.68
CA THR A 200 -10.02 5.24 10.85
C THR A 200 -9.11 5.96 11.84
N LEU A 201 -8.12 6.74 11.36
CA LEU A 201 -7.23 7.51 12.22
C LEU A 201 -7.95 8.69 12.88
N ILE A 202 -8.87 9.34 12.18
CA ILE A 202 -9.74 10.36 12.77
C ILE A 202 -10.56 9.75 13.90
N PHE A 203 -11.18 8.60 13.66
CA PHE A 203 -11.96 7.91 14.68
C PHE A 203 -11.11 7.50 15.89
N ASP A 204 -9.92 6.93 15.67
CA ASP A 204 -9.00 6.56 16.74
C ASP A 204 -8.52 7.79 17.54
N THR A 205 -8.36 8.95 16.88
CA THR A 205 -7.99 10.23 17.51
C THR A 205 -9.14 10.79 18.35
N VAL A 206 -10.36 10.85 17.81
CA VAL A 206 -11.55 11.34 18.52
C VAL A 206 -11.91 10.44 19.71
N THR A 207 -11.71 9.13 19.57
CA THR A 207 -11.97 8.16 20.64
C THR A 207 -10.85 8.11 21.68
N PHE A 208 -9.76 8.89 21.51
CA PHE A 208 -8.56 8.86 22.35
C PHE A 208 -8.05 7.44 22.61
N ARG A 209 -8.17 6.56 21.60
CA ARG A 209 -7.96 5.12 21.77
C ARG A 209 -6.52 4.80 22.14
N ASP A 210 -5.59 5.55 21.55
CA ASP A 210 -4.15 5.45 21.79
C ASP A 210 -3.58 6.87 22.03
N GLY A 211 -2.67 7.03 23.00
CA GLY A 211 -2.08 8.34 23.32
C GLY A 211 -1.25 8.98 22.19
N VAL A 212 -0.91 8.21 21.16
CA VAL A 212 -0.12 8.66 19.98
C VAL A 212 -1.00 8.81 18.73
N ALA A 213 -2.32 8.57 18.82
CA ALA A 213 -3.22 8.56 17.65
C ALA A 213 -3.22 9.89 16.89
N GLY A 214 -3.26 11.02 17.60
CA GLY A 214 -3.23 12.35 16.97
C GLY A 214 -1.92 12.63 16.22
N PHE A 215 -0.77 12.23 16.77
CA PHE A 215 0.52 12.37 16.08
C PHE A 215 0.56 11.52 14.81
N LEU A 216 0.07 10.28 14.86
CA LEU A 216 -0.02 9.40 13.69
C LEU A 216 -0.93 9.98 12.61
N LEU A 217 -2.05 10.61 13.00
CA LEU A 217 -2.96 11.28 12.07
C LEU A 217 -2.26 12.43 11.35
N VAL A 218 -1.59 13.32 12.10
CA VAL A 218 -0.88 14.47 11.50
C VAL A 218 0.21 13.99 10.54
N MET A 219 1.05 13.05 10.96
CA MET A 219 2.12 12.50 10.11
C MET A 219 1.56 11.85 8.84
N TYR A 220 0.48 11.07 8.96
CA TYR A 220 -0.15 10.45 7.81
C TYR A 220 -0.78 11.49 6.88
N LEU A 221 -1.45 12.52 7.41
CA LEU A 221 -2.02 13.61 6.62
C LEU A 221 -0.95 14.40 5.89
N SER A 222 0.22 14.64 6.49
CA SER A 222 1.35 15.27 5.81
C SER A 222 1.78 14.44 4.60
N ILE A 223 1.95 13.12 4.75
CA ILE A 223 2.34 12.26 3.62
C ILE A 223 1.20 12.15 2.59
N TYR A 224 -0.04 12.05 3.04
CA TYR A 224 -1.22 12.00 2.17
C TYR A 224 -1.40 13.30 1.37
N TRP A 225 -1.04 14.44 1.95
CA TRP A 225 -1.00 15.72 1.25
C TRP A 225 -0.01 15.70 0.09
N LEU A 226 1.19 15.16 0.31
CA LEU A 226 2.15 14.92 -0.77
C LEU A 226 1.53 14.02 -1.85
N ARG A 227 0.82 12.97 -1.43
CA ARG A 227 0.17 12.06 -2.37
C ARG A 227 -0.91 12.74 -3.23
N LEU A 228 -1.71 13.62 -2.63
CA LEU A 228 -2.67 14.44 -3.38
C LEU A 228 -2.00 15.38 -4.38
N ASN A 229 -0.77 15.81 -4.13
CA ASN A 229 -0.04 16.70 -5.03
C ASN A 229 0.53 15.98 -6.26
N PHE A 230 0.87 14.69 -6.13
CA PHE A 230 1.62 13.96 -7.17
C PHE A 230 0.86 12.79 -7.79
N SER A 231 -0.17 12.24 -7.12
CA SER A 231 -0.92 11.07 -7.58
C SER A 231 -2.26 11.48 -8.21
N PRO A 232 -2.46 11.28 -9.54
CA PRO A 232 -3.72 11.64 -10.20
C PRO A 232 -4.90 10.80 -9.68
N TYR A 233 -4.67 9.53 -9.35
CA TYR A 233 -5.70 8.63 -8.85
C TYR A 233 -6.23 9.04 -7.48
N ALA A 234 -5.36 9.56 -6.62
CA ALA A 234 -5.75 10.10 -5.31
C ALA A 234 -6.61 11.36 -5.49
N GLN A 235 -6.25 12.26 -6.41
CA GLN A 235 -7.01 13.46 -6.74
C GLN A 235 -8.40 13.14 -7.27
N GLU A 236 -8.52 12.23 -8.25
CA GLU A 236 -9.81 11.85 -8.82
C GLU A 236 -10.73 11.18 -7.81
N THR A 237 -10.17 10.33 -6.94
CA THR A 237 -10.94 9.65 -5.90
C THR A 237 -11.43 10.65 -4.85
N LEU A 238 -10.57 11.61 -4.46
CA LEU A 238 -10.97 12.68 -3.56
C LEU A 238 -12.07 13.56 -4.19
N LEU A 239 -11.96 13.90 -5.48
CA LEU A 239 -12.97 14.68 -6.19
C LEU A 239 -14.32 13.96 -6.20
N ARG A 240 -14.34 12.65 -6.51
CA ARG A 240 -15.57 11.84 -6.45
C ARG A 240 -16.19 11.83 -5.06
N LEU A 241 -15.37 11.77 -4.02
CA LEU A 241 -15.85 11.84 -2.64
C LEU A 241 -16.43 13.22 -2.33
N VAL A 242 -15.73 14.29 -2.70
CA VAL A 242 -16.19 15.68 -2.52
C VAL A 242 -17.51 15.92 -3.24
N MET A 243 -17.69 15.45 -4.48
CA MET A 243 -18.96 15.58 -5.20
C MET A 243 -20.12 14.84 -4.51
N LYS A 244 -19.86 13.68 -3.88
CA LYS A 244 -20.88 12.96 -3.10
C LYS A 244 -21.24 13.69 -1.81
N VAL A 245 -20.27 14.34 -1.18
CA VAL A 245 -20.48 15.12 0.05
C VAL A 245 -21.18 16.44 -0.26
N ASP A 246 -20.91 17.06 -1.42
CA ASP A 246 -21.49 18.33 -1.87
C ASP A 246 -23.02 18.35 -1.77
N GLN A 247 -23.67 17.25 -2.17
CA GLN A 247 -25.12 17.09 -2.13
C GLN A 247 -25.70 17.09 -0.70
N LYS A 248 -24.87 16.88 0.32
CA LYS A 248 -25.26 16.77 1.73
C LYS A 248 -24.78 17.92 2.60
N VAL A 249 -24.14 18.95 2.02
CA VAL A 249 -23.62 20.09 2.80
C VAL A 249 -24.73 21.10 3.12
N PRO A 250 -25.00 21.38 4.41
CA PRO A 250 -26.01 22.37 4.80
C PRO A 250 -25.59 23.79 4.38
N PRO A 251 -26.56 24.70 4.15
CA PRO A 251 -26.31 26.05 3.63
C PRO A 251 -25.33 26.88 4.48
N LYS A 252 -25.26 26.60 5.79
CA LYS A 252 -24.37 27.28 6.74
C LYS A 252 -22.87 27.15 6.40
N TYR A 253 -22.44 26.01 5.82
CA TYR A 253 -21.02 25.74 5.52
C TYR A 253 -20.70 25.83 4.02
N GLN A 254 -21.64 26.28 3.20
CA GLN A 254 -21.45 26.49 1.76
C GLN A 254 -20.27 27.42 1.38
N PRO A 255 -19.99 28.55 2.07
CA PRO A 255 -18.86 29.39 1.67
C PRO A 255 -17.51 28.70 1.88
N GLN A 256 -17.31 28.08 3.04
CA GLN A 256 -16.10 27.30 3.37
C GLN A 256 -15.93 26.11 2.42
N TRP A 257 -17.05 25.48 2.05
CA TRP A 257 -17.06 24.37 1.12
C TRP A 257 -16.69 24.79 -0.32
N LYS A 258 -17.12 25.99 -0.76
CA LYS A 258 -16.74 26.54 -2.06
C LYS A 258 -15.24 26.84 -2.13
N GLU A 259 -14.65 27.40 -1.08
CA GLU A 259 -13.20 27.62 -0.99
C GLU A 259 -12.42 26.30 -1.10
N LEU A 260 -12.84 25.27 -0.35
CA LEU A 260 -12.24 23.95 -0.42
C LEU A 260 -12.33 23.35 -1.83
N LYS A 261 -13.49 23.46 -2.48
CA LYS A 261 -13.67 23.00 -3.87
C LYS A 261 -12.75 23.73 -4.83
N GLN A 262 -12.71 25.06 -4.75
CA GLN A 262 -11.88 25.88 -5.63
C GLN A 262 -10.39 25.54 -5.46
N PHE A 263 -9.94 25.37 -4.21
CA PHE A 263 -8.58 24.94 -3.90
C PHE A 263 -8.24 23.58 -4.53
N LEU A 264 -9.14 22.60 -4.43
CA LEU A 264 -8.95 21.27 -5.03
C LEU A 264 -8.90 21.33 -6.56
N TYR A 265 -9.78 22.10 -7.20
CA TYR A 265 -9.79 22.25 -8.66
C TYR A 265 -8.51 22.89 -9.18
N LEU A 266 -8.07 24.01 -8.57
CA LEU A 266 -6.80 24.66 -8.93
C LEU A 266 -5.63 23.68 -8.87
N ARG A 267 -5.61 22.83 -7.84
CA ARG A 267 -4.52 21.88 -7.66
C ARG A 267 -4.53 20.75 -8.68
N MET A 268 -5.71 20.26 -9.06
CA MET A 268 -5.86 19.27 -10.12
C MET A 268 -5.44 19.82 -11.47
N ASP A 269 -5.80 21.07 -11.77
CA ASP A 269 -5.42 21.73 -13.02
C ASP A 269 -3.90 21.92 -13.12
N ASP A 270 -3.22 22.31 -12.04
CA ASP A 270 -1.76 22.37 -11.98
C ASP A 270 -1.11 21.00 -12.24
N SER A 271 -1.68 19.94 -11.66
CA SER A 271 -1.19 18.57 -11.85
C SER A 271 -1.34 18.12 -13.30
N ARG A 272 -2.48 18.41 -13.94
CA ARG A 272 -2.74 18.11 -15.36
C ARG A 272 -1.78 18.87 -16.28
N LYS A 273 -1.52 20.14 -16.01
CA LYS A 273 -0.56 20.95 -16.77
C LYS A 273 0.85 20.35 -16.70
N ARG A 274 1.33 19.98 -15.51
CA ARG A 274 2.64 19.33 -15.34
C ARG A 274 2.75 18.02 -16.11
N GLN A 275 1.69 17.21 -16.12
CA GLN A 275 1.67 15.95 -16.90
C GLN A 275 1.73 16.22 -18.41
N ALA A 276 1.01 17.23 -18.90
CA ALA A 276 1.08 17.63 -20.30
C ALA A 276 2.48 18.13 -20.69
N GLU A 277 3.15 18.88 -19.82
CA GLU A 277 4.53 19.33 -20.05
C GLU A 277 5.53 18.17 -20.11
N VAL A 278 5.36 17.14 -19.27
CA VAL A 278 6.21 15.94 -19.29
C VAL A 278 5.93 15.09 -20.52
N ALA A 279 4.69 14.97 -20.96
CA ALA A 279 4.32 14.20 -22.16
C ALA A 279 4.82 14.83 -23.47
N ASN A 280 5.04 16.16 -23.47
CA ASN A 280 5.54 16.91 -24.63
C ASN A 280 7.08 17.00 -24.69
N LYS A 281 7.80 16.42 -23.72
CA LYS A 281 9.27 16.33 -23.70
C LYS A 281 9.73 14.93 -24.09
#